data_AF-A0A2I1FXJ6-F1
#
_entry.id   AF-A0A2I1FXJ6-F1
#
_cell.length_a   1.000
_cell.length_b   1.000
_cell.length_c   1.000
_cell.angle_alpha   90.00
_cell.angle_beta   90.00
_cell.angle_gamma   90.00
#
_symmetry.space_group_name_H-M   'P 1'
#
loop_
_entity.id
_entity.type
_entity.pdbx_description
1 polymer ?
#
loop_
_entity_poly.entity_id
_entity_poly.type
_entity_poly.pdbx_seq_one_letter_code
_entity_poly.pdbx_strand_id
1 'polypeptide(L)'
;MVKQNGERRFCNKCDIDKPDRTHHCRVCKKCISKMDHHCPWLNNCIGHRNQKYFYLFLIWATLYSFFISLTTLIPVIKYAQSTSEPVIEIDLNWTFLILLGGVFSLCLVGFTLFHTNLILSNQTTLESLQKHNYKIKEDGDVTTSKYLNLFDVGKKNNWIQVMGPKWYFWFIPIGNSFGDGKSWPLNSYRYSTLCDSVENLNDPTQIV
;
A
#
# COMPACT_ATOMS: atom_id res chain seq x y z
N MET A 1 0.04 -18.19 6.04
CA MET A 1 1.37 -18.26 5.38
C MET A 1 2.41 -18.84 6.33
N VAL A 2 3.23 -19.77 5.85
CA VAL A 2 4.25 -20.49 6.65
C VAL A 2 5.69 -20.15 6.21
N LYS A 3 6.67 -20.56 7.01
CA LYS A 3 8.08 -20.61 6.60
C LYS A 3 8.29 -21.72 5.56
N GLN A 4 9.51 -21.80 5.02
CA GLN A 4 9.91 -22.80 4.03
C GLN A 4 9.84 -24.25 4.57
N ASN A 5 10.06 -24.42 5.87
CA ASN A 5 9.91 -25.68 6.60
C ASN A 5 8.48 -25.94 7.10
N GLY A 6 7.50 -25.13 6.69
CA GLY A 6 6.10 -25.32 7.06
C GLY A 6 5.69 -24.82 8.44
N GLU A 7 6.62 -24.27 9.21
CA GLU A 7 6.33 -23.70 10.52
C GLU A 7 5.60 -22.35 10.44
N ARG A 8 4.88 -22.01 11.51
CA ARG A 8 4.34 -20.66 11.70
C ARG A 8 5.47 -19.62 11.71
N ARG A 9 5.18 -18.43 11.18
CA ARG A 9 6.13 -17.32 11.18
C ARG A 9 6.18 -16.74 12.59
N PHE A 10 7.30 -16.89 13.30
CA PHE A 10 7.48 -16.34 14.65
C PHE A 10 8.33 -15.06 14.66
N CYS A 11 8.17 -14.23 15.70
CA CYS A 11 8.98 -13.03 15.94
C CYS A 11 9.78 -13.14 17.24
N ASN A 12 11.04 -13.57 17.18
CA ASN A 12 11.90 -13.68 18.38
C ASN A 12 12.02 -12.37 19.18
N LYS A 13 11.97 -11.21 18.51
CA LYS A 13 12.11 -9.90 19.18
C LYS A 13 10.87 -9.46 19.96
N CYS A 14 9.69 -9.96 19.57
CA CYS A 14 8.43 -9.59 20.19
C CYS A 14 7.79 -10.76 20.93
N ASP A 15 8.39 -11.95 20.84
CA ASP A 15 7.90 -13.20 21.40
C ASP A 15 6.44 -13.52 21.01
N ILE A 16 6.13 -13.39 19.72
CA ILE A 16 4.79 -13.68 19.19
C ILE A 16 4.83 -14.45 17.87
N ASP A 17 3.83 -15.31 17.69
CA ASP A 17 3.43 -15.78 16.36
C ASP A 17 2.97 -14.57 15.53
N LYS A 18 3.57 -14.39 14.34
CA LYS A 18 3.18 -13.36 13.40
C LYS A 18 1.94 -13.82 12.64
N PRO A 19 0.80 -13.13 12.79
CA PRO A 19 -0.33 -13.33 11.89
C PRO A 19 0.09 -13.07 10.44
N ASP A 20 -0.76 -13.50 9.51
CA ASP A 20 -0.52 -13.25 8.10
C ASP A 20 -0.37 -11.75 7.82
N ARG A 21 0.53 -11.43 6.89
CA ARG A 21 0.88 -10.06 6.47
C ARG A 21 1.51 -9.20 7.58
N THR A 22 1.86 -9.78 8.73
CA THR A 22 2.55 -9.09 9.82
C THR A 22 4.06 -9.13 9.64
N HIS A 23 4.73 -7.99 9.86
CA HIS A 23 6.18 -7.86 9.82
C HIS A 23 6.69 -7.04 11.01
N HIS A 24 7.90 -7.37 11.49
CA HIS A 24 8.55 -6.62 12.57
C HIS A 24 9.28 -5.42 12.00
N CYS A 25 8.89 -4.22 12.42
CA CYS A 25 9.62 -3.01 12.08
C CYS A 25 10.74 -2.79 13.09
N ARG A 26 11.99 -2.72 12.62
CA ARG A 26 13.16 -2.49 13.47
C ARG A 26 13.18 -1.10 14.08
N VAL A 27 12.67 -0.09 13.36
CA VAL A 27 12.60 1.30 13.83
C VAL A 27 11.55 1.44 14.93
N CYS A 28 10.34 0.95 14.70
CA CYS A 28 9.26 0.99 15.69
C CYS A 28 9.38 -0.07 16.80
N LYS A 29 10.33 -1.01 16.69
CA LYS A 29 10.58 -2.11 17.63
C LYS A 29 9.35 -2.96 17.97
N LYS A 30 8.43 -3.13 17.02
CA LYS A 30 7.20 -3.90 17.19
C LYS A 30 6.74 -4.56 15.90
N CYS A 31 5.94 -5.61 16.02
CA CYS A 31 5.23 -6.18 14.88
C CYS A 31 4.08 -5.28 14.44
N ILE A 32 3.99 -5.04 13.14
CA ILE A 32 2.96 -4.23 12.49
C ILE A 32 2.11 -5.17 11.64
N SER A 33 0.81 -5.24 11.95
CA SER A 33 -0.17 -5.96 11.14
C SER A 33 -0.34 -5.31 9.78
N LYS A 34 -0.42 -6.14 8.72
CA LYS A 34 -0.46 -5.71 7.31
C LYS A 34 0.57 -4.62 7.04
N MET A 35 1.82 -4.84 7.45
CA MET A 35 2.86 -3.82 7.35
C MET A 35 3.07 -3.45 5.88
N ASP A 36 2.97 -2.16 5.59
CA ASP A 36 3.29 -1.61 4.28
C ASP A 36 4.73 -1.12 4.22
N HIS A 37 5.06 -0.13 5.04
CA HIS A 37 6.41 0.38 5.20
C HIS A 37 6.55 1.16 6.50
N HIS A 38 7.79 1.49 6.88
CA HIS A 38 8.04 2.55 7.85
C HIS A 38 8.21 3.86 7.09
N CYS A 39 7.37 4.85 7.36
CA CYS A 39 7.40 6.14 6.69
C CYS A 39 8.21 7.13 7.55
N PRO A 40 9.41 7.56 7.12
CA PRO A 40 10.20 8.53 7.88
C PRO A 40 9.49 9.88 8.02
N TRP A 41 8.74 10.29 6.98
CA TRP A 41 8.01 11.56 6.93
C TRP A 41 6.93 11.69 8.00
N LEU A 42 6.32 10.56 8.37
CA LEU A 42 5.30 10.51 9.42
C LEU A 42 5.85 9.99 10.75
N ASN A 43 7.15 9.66 10.80
CA ASN A 43 7.81 9.01 11.93
C ASN A 43 6.99 7.83 12.48
N ASN A 44 6.37 7.05 11.60
CA ASN A 44 5.45 6.00 11.97
C ASN A 44 5.39 4.90 10.92
N CYS A 45 5.00 3.70 11.34
CA CYS A 45 4.72 2.61 10.41
C CYS A 45 3.34 2.75 9.79
N ILE A 46 3.27 2.49 8.49
CA ILE A 46 2.02 2.34 7.75
C ILE A 46 1.67 0.86 7.73
N GLY A 47 0.45 0.54 8.14
CA GLY A 47 -0.08 -0.82 8.12
C GLY A 47 -1.59 -0.82 8.32
N HIS A 48 -2.15 -1.94 8.79
CA HIS A 48 -3.61 -2.16 8.86
C HIS A 48 -4.37 -0.97 9.44
N ARG A 49 -3.97 -0.47 10.62
CA ARG A 49 -4.73 0.52 11.38
C ARG A 49 -4.69 1.94 10.81
N ASN A 50 -3.76 2.25 9.91
CA ASN A 50 -3.58 3.61 9.39
C ASN A 50 -3.37 3.69 7.87
N GLN A 51 -3.51 2.58 7.13
CA GLN A 51 -3.40 2.57 5.67
C GLN A 51 -4.38 3.55 5.02
N LYS A 52 -5.64 3.62 5.51
CA LYS A 52 -6.63 4.60 5.06
C LYS A 52 -6.15 6.04 5.25
N TYR A 53 -5.68 6.39 6.44
CA TYR A 53 -5.23 7.76 6.75
C TYR A 53 -4.03 8.15 5.91
N PHE A 54 -3.07 7.24 5.72
CA PHE A 54 -1.92 7.47 4.86
C PHE A 54 -2.34 7.70 3.41
N TYR A 55 -3.22 6.86 2.87
CA TYR A 55 -3.70 7.00 1.50
C TYR A 55 -4.48 8.31 1.29
N LEU A 56 -5.31 8.71 2.27
CA LEU A 56 -5.98 10.00 2.25
C LEU A 56 -5.02 11.17 2.35
N PHE A 57 -3.98 11.07 3.18
CA PHE A 57 -2.91 12.06 3.24
C PHE A 57 -2.26 12.25 1.86
N LEU A 58 -1.97 11.16 1.13
CA LEU A 58 -1.42 11.26 -0.23
C LEU A 58 -2.38 12.02 -1.17
N ILE A 59 -3.66 11.62 -1.22
CA ILE A 59 -4.67 12.28 -2.07
C ILE A 59 -4.75 13.77 -1.75
N TRP A 60 -4.96 14.12 -0.48
CA TRP A 60 -5.14 15.51 -0.08
C TRP A 60 -3.86 16.34 -0.24
N ALA A 61 -2.69 15.77 0.00
CA ALA A 61 -1.42 16.43 -0.24
C ALA A 61 -1.17 16.68 -1.75
N THR A 62 -1.54 15.72 -2.61
CA THR A 62 -1.49 15.91 -4.07
C THR A 62 -2.41 17.02 -4.52
N LEU A 63 -3.67 17.01 -4.08
CA LEU A 63 -4.65 18.03 -4.45
C LEU A 63 -4.26 19.42 -3.95
N TYR A 64 -3.78 19.51 -2.70
CA TYR A 64 -3.36 20.76 -2.10
C TYR A 64 -2.12 21.35 -2.79
N SER A 65 -1.07 20.53 -3.02
CA SER A 65 0.14 20.99 -3.72
C SER A 65 -0.15 21.42 -5.16
N PHE A 66 -1.02 20.69 -5.87
CA PHE A 66 -1.50 21.08 -7.19
C PHE A 66 -2.27 22.40 -7.16
N PHE A 67 -3.21 22.53 -6.23
CA PHE A 67 -4.04 23.72 -6.07
C PHE A 67 -3.18 24.96 -5.80
N ILE A 68 -2.24 24.89 -4.85
CA ILE A 68 -1.34 25.99 -4.54
C ILE A 68 -0.48 26.37 -5.76
N SER A 69 0.11 25.40 -6.46
CA SER A 69 0.92 25.69 -7.65
C SER A 69 0.09 26.35 -8.76
N LEU A 70 -1.09 25.82 -9.08
CA LEU A 70 -1.96 26.35 -10.13
C LEU A 70 -2.51 27.75 -9.80
N THR A 71 -3.00 27.94 -8.56
CA THR A 71 -3.56 29.24 -8.14
C THR A 71 -2.50 30.32 -7.99
N THR A 72 -1.23 29.95 -7.74
CA THR A 72 -0.09 30.88 -7.73
C THR A 72 0.40 31.19 -9.14
N LEU A 73 0.39 30.20 -10.05
CA LEU A 73 0.86 30.37 -11.43
C LEU A 73 0.02 31.36 -12.23
N ILE A 74 -1.31 31.35 -12.07
CA ILE A 74 -2.22 32.19 -12.87
C ILE A 74 -1.96 33.70 -12.65
N PRO A 75 -1.91 34.24 -11.40
CA PRO A 75 -1.57 35.63 -11.15
C PRO A 75 -0.16 36.00 -11.64
N VAL A 76 0.83 35.10 -11.50
CA VAL A 76 2.21 35.36 -11.95
C VAL A 76 2.27 35.53 -13.45
N ILE A 77 1.59 34.67 -14.22
CA ILE A 77 1.51 34.82 -15.68
C ILE A 77 0.84 36.15 -16.05
N LYS A 78 -0.26 36.50 -15.39
CA LYS A 78 -0.96 37.78 -15.65
C LYS A 78 -0.09 38.98 -15.33
N TYR A 79 0.62 38.95 -14.21
CA TYR A 79 1.55 40.02 -13.82
C TYR A 79 2.68 40.17 -14.85
N ALA A 80 3.33 39.06 -15.21
CA ALA A 80 4.40 39.03 -16.21
C ALA A 80 3.96 39.54 -17.59
N GLN A 81 2.69 39.34 -17.97
CA GLN A 81 2.12 39.87 -19.20
C GLN A 81 1.73 41.36 -19.12
N SER A 82 1.45 41.85 -17.91
CA SER A 82 0.98 43.23 -17.69
C SER A 82 2.11 44.24 -17.46
N THR A 83 3.28 43.77 -17.06
CA THR A 83 4.43 44.63 -16.73
C THR A 83 5.42 44.71 -17.89
N SER A 84 6.10 45.85 -18.01
CA SER A 84 7.28 46.00 -18.87
C SER A 84 8.56 45.61 -18.13
N GLU A 85 8.46 45.39 -16.82
CA GLU A 85 9.60 45.02 -15.97
C GLU A 85 10.10 43.60 -16.31
N PRO A 86 11.42 43.36 -16.15
CA PRO A 86 11.98 42.04 -16.35
C PRO A 86 11.37 40.99 -15.41
N VAL A 87 11.14 39.79 -15.92
CA VAL A 87 10.61 38.61 -15.17
C VAL A 87 11.45 38.28 -13.92
N ILE A 88 12.71 38.69 -13.87
CA ILE A 88 13.61 38.46 -12.72
C ILE A 88 13.18 39.22 -11.45
N GLU A 89 12.31 40.22 -11.57
CA GLU A 89 11.78 40.98 -10.43
C GLU A 89 10.59 40.29 -9.74
N ILE A 90 10.13 39.14 -10.26
CA ILE A 90 9.07 38.37 -9.60
C ILE A 90 9.59 37.85 -8.25
N ASP A 91 8.82 38.13 -7.20
CA ASP A 91 9.13 37.73 -5.84
C ASP A 91 9.42 36.22 -5.72
N LEU A 92 10.55 35.91 -5.07
CA LEU A 92 11.06 34.54 -4.95
C LEU A 92 10.08 33.58 -4.27
N ASN A 93 9.21 34.07 -3.39
CA ASN A 93 8.22 33.24 -2.70
C ASN A 93 7.19 32.67 -3.68
N TRP A 94 6.74 33.47 -4.65
CA TRP A 94 5.79 33.02 -5.68
C TRP A 94 6.43 31.96 -6.57
N THR A 95 7.66 32.20 -6.99
CA THR A 95 8.46 31.25 -7.76
C THR A 95 8.67 29.94 -6.98
N PHE A 96 9.01 30.04 -5.70
CA PHE A 96 9.19 28.88 -4.83
C PHE A 96 7.90 28.07 -4.65
N LEU A 97 6.75 28.73 -4.43
CA LEU A 97 5.46 28.05 -4.28
C LEU A 97 5.04 27.30 -5.55
N ILE A 98 5.25 27.89 -6.73
CA ILE A 98 4.93 27.26 -8.02
C ILE A 98 5.82 26.02 -8.22
N LEU A 99 7.14 26.18 -8.06
CA LEU A 99 8.12 25.11 -8.31
C LEU A 99 7.98 23.98 -7.29
N LEU A 100 7.98 24.31 -5.99
CA LEU A 100 7.84 23.33 -4.93
C LEU A 100 6.49 22.62 -5.02
N GLY A 101 5.39 23.37 -5.17
CA GLY A 101 4.05 22.82 -5.32
C GLY A 101 3.93 21.90 -6.54
N GLY A 102 4.49 22.31 -7.68
CA GLY A 102 4.48 21.53 -8.92
C GLY A 102 5.28 20.23 -8.80
N VAL A 103 6.51 20.29 -8.27
CA VAL A 103 7.36 19.11 -8.07
C VAL A 103 6.74 18.13 -7.07
N PHE A 104 6.28 18.63 -5.92
CA PHE A 104 5.59 17.78 -4.93
C PHE A 104 4.33 17.16 -5.51
N SER A 105 3.52 17.93 -6.24
CA SER A 105 2.32 17.41 -6.88
C SER A 105 2.65 16.27 -7.85
N LEU A 106 3.62 16.46 -8.75
CA LEU A 106 4.05 15.45 -9.71
C LEU A 106 4.53 14.15 -9.03
N CYS A 107 5.39 14.27 -8.02
CA CYS A 107 5.88 13.11 -7.26
C CYS A 107 4.75 12.39 -6.52
N LEU A 108 3.86 13.14 -5.88
CA LEU A 108 2.76 12.57 -5.10
C LEU A 108 1.66 11.98 -6.00
N VAL A 109 1.44 12.45 -7.22
CA VAL A 109 0.56 11.79 -8.20
C VAL A 109 1.06 10.37 -8.46
N GLY A 110 2.35 10.21 -8.80
CA GLY A 110 2.93 8.89 -9.05
C GLY A 110 2.81 7.98 -7.83
N PHE A 111 3.08 8.52 -6.63
CA PHE A 111 3.00 7.75 -5.39
C PHE A 111 1.56 7.36 -5.01
N THR A 112 0.60 8.27 -5.24
CA THR A 112 -0.83 8.00 -5.05
C THR A 112 -1.29 6.90 -6.00
N LEU A 113 -0.96 6.99 -7.29
CA LEU A 113 -1.31 5.96 -8.28
C LEU A 113 -0.72 4.59 -7.94
N PHE A 114 0.54 4.56 -7.48
CA PHE A 114 1.18 3.34 -6.99
C PHE A 114 0.38 2.72 -5.83
N HIS A 115 0.05 3.51 -4.80
CA HIS A 115 -0.75 3.01 -3.68
C HIS A 115 -2.18 2.65 -4.05
N THR A 116 -2.80 3.34 -5.01
CA THR A 116 -4.10 2.96 -5.57
C THR A 116 -4.03 1.55 -6.17
N ASN A 117 -3.01 1.27 -6.98
CA ASN A 117 -2.81 -0.07 -7.56
C ASN A 117 -2.61 -1.13 -6.48
N LEU A 118 -1.78 -0.83 -5.46
CA LEU A 118 -1.60 -1.74 -4.32
C LEU A 118 -2.91 -2.02 -3.58
N ILE A 119 -3.71 -1.00 -3.29
CA ILE A 119 -5.02 -1.17 -2.63
C ILE A 119 -5.96 -1.99 -3.51
N LEU A 120 -6.06 -1.67 -4.80
CA LEU A 120 -6.96 -2.36 -5.73
C LEU A 120 -6.55 -3.82 -5.97
N SER A 121 -5.27 -4.15 -5.83
CA SER A 121 -4.76 -5.52 -5.85
C SER A 121 -4.61 -6.14 -4.46
N ASN A 122 -5.04 -5.47 -3.39
CA ASN A 122 -4.88 -5.89 -1.99
C ASN A 122 -3.46 -6.34 -1.61
N GLN A 123 -2.46 -5.59 -2.05
CA GLN A 123 -1.06 -5.84 -1.72
C GLN A 123 -0.52 -4.73 -0.82
N THR A 124 0.48 -5.08 0.00
CA THR A 124 1.36 -4.09 0.60
C THR A 124 2.59 -3.86 -0.28
N THR A 125 3.30 -2.75 -0.05
CA THR A 125 4.58 -2.47 -0.71
C THR A 125 5.57 -3.62 -0.48
N LEU A 126 5.65 -4.16 0.74
CA LEU A 126 6.49 -5.33 1.06
C LEU A 126 6.11 -6.57 0.24
N GLU A 127 4.81 -6.87 0.13
CA GLU A 127 4.32 -8.03 -0.61
C GLU A 127 4.59 -7.89 -2.12
N SER A 128 4.43 -6.68 -2.67
CA SER A 128 4.75 -6.37 -4.07
C SER A 128 6.23 -6.58 -4.38
N LEU A 129 7.12 -6.14 -3.47
CA LEU A 129 8.57 -6.28 -3.62
C LEU A 129 9.07 -7.72 -3.41
N GLN A 130 8.40 -8.51 -2.57
CA GLN A 130 8.80 -9.90 -2.26
C GLN A 130 8.42 -10.92 -3.36
N LYS A 131 7.91 -10.47 -4.52
CA LYS A 131 7.50 -11.30 -5.67
C LYS A 131 6.68 -12.52 -5.25
N HIS A 132 5.62 -12.27 -4.47
CA HIS A 132 4.52 -13.21 -4.22
C HIS A 132 4.92 -14.62 -3.80
N ASN A 133 5.96 -14.84 -3.01
CA ASN A 133 6.29 -16.19 -2.49
C ASN A 133 5.31 -16.60 -1.37
N TYR A 134 4.05 -16.86 -1.73
CA TYR A 134 3.08 -17.41 -0.78
C TYR A 134 3.44 -18.86 -0.52
N LYS A 135 3.61 -19.18 0.76
CA LYS A 135 3.89 -20.53 1.26
C LYS A 135 2.68 -20.98 2.05
N ILE A 136 2.00 -22.00 1.54
CA ILE A 136 0.91 -22.68 2.23
C ILE A 136 1.42 -24.08 2.62
N LYS A 137 1.03 -24.54 3.81
CA LYS A 137 1.25 -25.92 4.23
C LYS A 137 -0.09 -26.64 4.19
N GLU A 138 -0.14 -27.74 3.46
CA GLU A 138 -1.30 -28.63 3.38
C GLU A 138 -0.79 -30.07 3.42
N ASP A 139 -1.39 -30.92 4.25
CA ASP A 139 -1.02 -32.34 4.48
C ASP A 139 0.46 -32.66 4.77
N GLY A 140 1.26 -31.66 5.17
CA GLY A 140 2.68 -31.84 5.51
C GLY A 140 3.62 -31.13 4.56
N ASP A 141 3.18 -30.88 3.32
CA ASP A 141 3.98 -30.30 2.26
C ASP A 141 3.81 -28.79 2.15
N VAL A 142 4.88 -28.12 1.71
CA VAL A 142 4.93 -26.65 1.59
C VAL A 142 4.95 -26.26 0.12
N THR A 143 3.85 -25.69 -0.34
CA THR A 143 3.74 -25.25 -1.74
C THR A 143 3.99 -23.75 -1.87
N THR A 144 4.80 -23.41 -2.87
CA THR A 144 5.09 -22.04 -3.27
C THR A 144 4.50 -21.73 -4.62
N SER A 145 3.62 -20.73 -4.71
CA SER A 145 3.37 -20.05 -5.99
C SER A 145 4.08 -18.71 -5.99
N LYS A 146 4.74 -18.37 -7.10
CA LYS A 146 5.52 -17.14 -7.29
C LYS A 146 4.70 -16.00 -7.90
N TYR A 147 3.46 -16.26 -8.33
CA TYR A 147 2.67 -15.30 -9.10
C TYR A 147 1.23 -15.13 -8.60
N LEU A 148 0.83 -15.86 -7.55
CA LEU A 148 -0.56 -15.94 -7.15
C LEU A 148 -0.88 -15.07 -5.94
N ASN A 149 -1.51 -13.91 -6.14
CA ASN A 149 -1.95 -13.07 -5.04
C ASN A 149 -3.22 -13.61 -4.36
N LEU A 150 -3.06 -14.28 -3.22
CA LEU A 150 -4.16 -14.91 -2.49
C LEU A 150 -5.11 -13.91 -1.81
N PHE A 151 -4.66 -12.68 -1.51
CA PHE A 151 -5.46 -11.69 -0.78
C PHE A 151 -6.32 -10.81 -1.70
N ASP A 152 -6.11 -10.88 -3.00
CA ASP A 152 -6.90 -10.17 -3.99
C ASP A 152 -8.25 -10.86 -4.19
N VAL A 153 -9.28 -10.31 -3.56
CA VAL A 153 -10.67 -10.79 -3.54
C VAL A 153 -11.58 -9.90 -4.41
N GLY A 154 -10.99 -9.24 -5.41
CA GLY A 154 -11.66 -8.34 -6.34
C GLY A 154 -11.59 -6.87 -5.92
N LYS A 155 -11.36 -5.98 -6.91
CA LYS A 155 -11.08 -4.54 -6.72
C LYS A 155 -12.00 -3.84 -5.72
N LYS A 156 -13.32 -4.08 -5.80
CA LYS A 156 -14.31 -3.49 -4.89
C LYS A 156 -14.10 -3.95 -3.44
N ASN A 157 -13.94 -5.24 -3.21
CA ASN A 157 -13.74 -5.80 -1.87
C ASN A 157 -12.38 -5.40 -1.30
N ASN A 158 -11.35 -5.35 -2.14
CA ASN A 158 -10.02 -4.89 -1.78
C ASN A 158 -10.05 -3.42 -1.31
N TRP A 159 -10.76 -2.57 -2.04
CA TRP A 159 -10.99 -1.17 -1.66
C TRP A 159 -11.74 -1.04 -0.33
N ILE A 160 -12.83 -1.80 -0.15
CA ILE A 160 -13.63 -1.81 1.09
C ILE A 160 -12.79 -2.25 2.30
N GLN A 161 -11.86 -3.19 2.14
CA GLN A 161 -10.96 -3.61 3.22
C GLN A 161 -10.14 -2.44 3.79
N VAL A 162 -9.78 -1.47 2.97
CA VAL A 162 -9.01 -0.28 3.39
C VAL A 162 -9.93 0.87 3.79
N MET A 163 -10.90 1.21 2.94
CA MET A 163 -11.69 2.45 3.09
C MET A 163 -12.90 2.29 4.02
N GLY A 164 -13.30 1.05 4.27
CA GLY A 164 -14.48 0.67 5.05
C GLY A 164 -15.74 0.49 4.19
N PRO A 165 -16.80 -0.11 4.75
CA PRO A 165 -18.02 -0.46 4.02
C PRO A 165 -18.90 0.76 3.68
N LYS A 166 -18.75 1.86 4.42
CA LYS A 166 -19.55 3.07 4.29
C LYS A 166 -18.87 4.05 3.33
N TRP A 167 -19.40 4.15 2.11
CA TRP A 167 -18.80 4.94 1.02
C TRP A 167 -18.67 6.44 1.34
N TYR A 168 -19.60 7.01 2.10
CA TYR A 168 -19.57 8.42 2.49
C TYR A 168 -18.42 8.77 3.46
N PHE A 169 -17.75 7.77 4.04
CA PHE A 169 -16.54 7.97 4.83
C PHE A 169 -15.25 7.76 4.03
N TRP A 170 -15.32 7.47 2.73
CA TRP A 170 -14.12 7.16 1.97
C TRP A 170 -13.14 8.34 1.89
N PHE A 171 -13.61 9.57 1.74
CA PHE A 171 -12.74 10.74 1.53
C PHE A 171 -12.38 11.51 2.80
N ILE A 172 -12.83 11.05 3.97
CA ILE A 172 -12.54 11.70 5.25
C ILE A 172 -11.77 10.75 6.18
N PRO A 173 -10.90 11.28 7.06
CA PRO A 173 -10.06 10.48 7.95
C PRO A 173 -10.85 9.98 9.18
N ILE A 174 -12.01 9.36 8.96
CA ILE A 174 -12.87 8.79 10.00
C ILE A 174 -13.03 7.28 9.79
N GLY A 175 -12.99 6.54 10.89
CA GLY A 175 -13.13 5.09 10.91
C GLY A 175 -11.82 4.36 10.64
N ASN A 176 -11.79 3.08 11.00
CA ASN A 176 -10.64 2.20 10.84
C ASN A 176 -10.78 1.34 9.57
N SER A 177 -9.66 0.79 9.09
CA SER A 177 -9.67 -0.27 8.08
C SER A 177 -10.52 -1.45 8.56
N PHE A 178 -11.22 -2.11 7.63
CA PHE A 178 -12.13 -3.20 7.94
C PHE A 178 -11.37 -4.49 8.28
N GLY A 179 -11.81 -5.21 9.31
CA GLY A 179 -11.21 -6.46 9.77
C GLY A 179 -10.34 -6.32 11.03
N ASP A 180 -9.97 -7.46 11.61
CA ASP A 180 -9.27 -7.56 12.90
C ASP A 180 -7.74 -7.35 12.81
N GLY A 181 -7.19 -7.32 11.60
CA GLY A 181 -5.75 -7.23 11.34
C GLY A 181 -4.98 -8.51 11.69
N LYS A 182 -5.67 -9.64 11.89
CA LYS A 182 -5.06 -10.95 12.19
C LYS A 182 -5.42 -11.97 11.12
N SER A 183 -6.66 -11.94 10.65
CA SER A 183 -7.20 -12.79 9.59
C SER A 183 -7.55 -11.95 8.36
N TRP A 184 -7.44 -12.57 7.18
CA TRP A 184 -7.67 -11.90 5.91
C TRP A 184 -8.49 -12.80 5.00
N PRO A 185 -9.47 -12.26 4.27
CA PRO A 185 -10.20 -13.03 3.28
C PRO A 185 -9.24 -13.47 2.17
N LEU A 186 -9.33 -14.75 1.81
CA LEU A 186 -8.57 -15.35 0.72
C LEU A 186 -9.45 -15.48 -0.51
N ASN A 187 -8.84 -15.38 -1.68
CA ASN A 187 -9.47 -15.71 -2.93
C ASN A 187 -9.59 -17.24 -3.03
N SER A 188 -10.81 -17.76 -2.91
CA SER A 188 -11.10 -19.20 -2.87
C SER A 188 -10.61 -19.93 -4.12
N TYR A 189 -10.84 -19.37 -5.30
CA TYR A 189 -10.38 -19.96 -6.57
C TYR A 189 -8.86 -20.05 -6.64
N ARG A 190 -8.15 -18.99 -6.24
CA ARG A 190 -6.68 -19.01 -6.20
C ARG A 190 -6.16 -19.96 -5.13
N TYR A 191 -6.83 -20.00 -3.97
CA TYR A 191 -6.49 -20.92 -2.91
C TYR A 191 -6.64 -22.37 -3.38
N SER A 192 -7.79 -22.76 -3.94
CA SER A 192 -8.03 -24.12 -4.46
C SER A 192 -7.05 -24.49 -5.57
N THR A 193 -6.78 -23.57 -6.51
CA THR A 193 -5.78 -23.81 -7.57
C THR A 193 -4.40 -24.13 -6.98
N LEU A 194 -4.04 -23.50 -5.87
CA LEU A 194 -2.79 -23.79 -5.18
C LEU A 194 -2.84 -25.16 -4.50
N CYS A 195 -3.93 -25.49 -3.82
CA CYS A 195 -4.18 -26.79 -3.19
C CYS A 195 -4.14 -27.94 -4.19
N ASP A 196 -4.87 -27.82 -5.30
CA ASP A 196 -4.92 -28.80 -6.39
C ASP A 196 -3.53 -29.01 -7.01
N SER A 197 -2.71 -27.95 -7.10
CA SER A 197 -1.33 -28.08 -7.56
C SER A 197 -0.45 -28.89 -6.61
N VAL A 198 -0.79 -28.93 -5.31
CA VAL A 198 -0.12 -29.78 -4.31
C VAL A 198 -0.52 -31.23 -4.50
N GLU A 199 -1.82 -31.50 -4.59
CA GLU A 199 -2.34 -32.86 -4.78
C GLU A 199 -1.76 -33.51 -6.03
N ASN A 200 -1.68 -32.77 -7.15
CA ASN A 200 -1.09 -33.27 -8.39
C ASN A 200 0.43 -33.50 -8.33
N LEU A 201 1.17 -32.76 -7.49
CA LEU A 201 2.60 -33.02 -7.24
C LEU A 201 2.82 -34.29 -6.40
N ASN A 202 1.84 -34.63 -5.57
CA ASN A 202 1.88 -35.76 -4.66
C ASN A 202 1.24 -37.03 -5.25
N ASP A 203 0.72 -36.99 -6.48
CA ASP A 203 0.19 -38.15 -7.20
C ASP A 203 1.34 -38.95 -7.85
N PRO A 204 1.69 -40.15 -7.32
CA PRO A 204 2.76 -40.98 -7.86
C PRO A 204 2.46 -41.52 -9.27
N THR A 205 1.23 -41.38 -9.79
CA THR A 205 0.85 -41.82 -11.13
C THR A 205 1.16 -40.80 -12.23
N GLN A 206 1.52 -39.57 -11.87
CA GLN A 206 1.86 -38.47 -12.80
C GLN A 206 3.38 -38.36 -13.09
N ILE A 207 4.22 -39.19 -12.48
CA ILE A 207 5.67 -39.28 -12.81
C ILE A 207 5.86 -40.38 -13.87
N VAL A 208 5.57 -40.03 -15.13
CA VAL A 208 5.94 -40.84 -16.31
C VAL A 208 6.62 -39.95 -17.33
#